data_AF-A0A3M1G8E2-F1
#
_entry.id   AF-A0A3M1G8E2-F1
#
_cell.length_a   1.000
_cell.length_b   1.000
_cell.length_c   1.000
_cell.angle_alpha   90.00
_cell.angle_beta   90.00
_cell.angle_gamma   90.00
#
_symmetry.space_group_name_H-M   'P 1'
#
loop_
_entity.id
_entity.type
_entity.pdbx_description
1 polymer ?
#
loop_
_entity_poly.entity_id
_entity_poly.type
_entity_poly.pdbx_seq_one_letter_code
_entity_poly.pdbx_strand_id
1 'polypeptide(L)'
;MSDATPKLSLPFIVAAQAQKEVTHNEALTALDVLVQPAIEDRDLAAPPATPGEGQSWLVAATASGAWAGREGTLAQFVGGVWRFYSPFAGMAAWVKDEATTLRYDGTQWQARGPAVIGPAAAAIADPSGGTTVDAEARAALASALQALRDHGLIAV
;
A
#
# COMPACT_ATOMS: atom_id res chain seq x y z
N MET A 1 30.00 -6.99 -5.28
CA MET A 1 29.08 -5.93 -5.79
C MET A 1 28.08 -6.66 -6.66
N SER A 2 26.77 -6.45 -6.49
CA SER A 2 25.79 -7.09 -7.39
C SER A 2 25.81 -6.36 -8.73
N ASP A 3 25.75 -7.11 -9.83
CA ASP A 3 25.75 -6.55 -11.18
C ASP A 3 24.32 -6.31 -11.71
N ALA A 4 23.33 -6.41 -10.82
CA ALA A 4 21.91 -6.24 -11.13
C ALA A 4 21.12 -5.71 -9.92
N THR A 5 19.92 -5.20 -10.19
CA THR A 5 18.97 -4.78 -9.16
C THR A 5 18.44 -5.98 -8.37
N PRO A 6 18.20 -5.85 -7.06
CA PRO A 6 17.92 -6.99 -6.19
C PRO A 6 16.56 -7.65 -6.44
N LYS A 7 15.52 -6.89 -6.81
CA LYS A 7 14.16 -7.44 -6.93
C LYS A 7 13.83 -7.91 -8.34
N LEU A 8 14.12 -7.10 -9.34
CA LEU A 8 13.78 -7.33 -10.74
C LEU A 8 14.94 -7.95 -11.54
N SER A 9 16.13 -8.09 -10.95
CA SER A 9 17.33 -8.60 -11.62
C SER A 9 17.68 -7.81 -12.89
N LEU A 10 17.44 -6.50 -12.90
CA LEU A 10 17.78 -5.64 -14.03
C LEU A 10 19.29 -5.42 -14.05
N PRO A 11 19.99 -5.72 -15.16
CA PRO A 11 21.44 -5.62 -15.22
C PRO A 11 21.90 -4.16 -15.15
N PHE A 12 22.93 -3.91 -14.35
CA PHE A 12 23.58 -2.61 -14.29
C PHE A 12 24.60 -2.43 -15.42
N ILE A 13 24.79 -1.18 -15.85
CA ILE A 13 25.93 -0.83 -16.70
C ILE A 13 27.19 -0.89 -15.85
N VAL A 14 28.21 -1.58 -16.34
CA VAL A 14 29.52 -1.67 -15.70
C VAL A 14 30.17 -0.29 -15.55
N ALA A 15 30.96 -0.12 -14.48
CA ALA A 15 31.63 1.15 -14.20
C ALA A 15 32.62 1.57 -15.30
N ALA A 16 32.99 2.85 -15.29
CA ALA A 16 33.97 3.47 -16.19
C ALA A 16 33.50 3.61 -17.64
N GLN A 17 32.19 3.82 -17.86
CA GLN A 17 31.58 4.07 -19.18
C GLN A 17 31.25 5.57 -19.35
N ALA A 18 32.20 6.43 -18.99
CA ALA A 18 32.04 7.89 -18.99
C ALA A 18 30.89 8.39 -18.09
N GLN A 19 30.71 7.77 -16.92
CA GLN A 19 29.74 8.12 -15.87
C GLN A 19 28.26 8.01 -16.26
N LYS A 20 27.94 7.50 -17.45
CA LYS A 20 26.54 7.20 -17.85
C LYS A 20 25.93 6.12 -16.96
N GLU A 21 26.76 5.21 -16.47
CA GLU A 21 26.39 4.16 -15.55
C GLU A 21 25.79 4.71 -14.25
N VAL A 22 26.22 5.89 -13.79
CA VAL A 22 25.80 6.43 -12.49
C VAL A 22 24.31 6.74 -12.53
N THR A 23 23.90 7.63 -13.44
CA THR A 23 22.50 8.07 -13.54
C THR A 23 21.59 6.94 -14.03
N HIS A 24 22.08 6.08 -14.92
CA HIS A 24 21.29 4.95 -15.40
C HIS A 24 21.05 3.90 -14.31
N ASN A 25 22.09 3.50 -13.57
CA ASN A 25 21.95 2.49 -12.51
C ASN A 25 21.13 3.03 -11.33
N GLU A 26 21.20 4.34 -11.04
CA GLU A 26 20.30 5.00 -10.09
C GLU A 26 18.83 4.91 -10.54
N ALA A 27 18.55 5.16 -11.82
CA ALA A 27 17.19 5.02 -12.37
C ALA A 27 16.71 3.57 -12.32
N LEU A 28 17.57 2.59 -12.62
CA LEU A 28 17.23 1.16 -12.51
C LEU A 28 16.94 0.76 -11.07
N THR A 29 17.71 1.25 -10.11
CA THR A 29 17.45 1.05 -8.68
C THR A 29 16.08 1.62 -8.28
N ALA A 30 15.74 2.82 -8.75
CA ALA A 30 14.42 3.40 -8.50
C ALA A 30 13.29 2.56 -9.11
N LEU A 31 13.44 2.08 -10.35
CA LEU A 31 12.45 1.22 -10.99
C LEU A 31 12.25 -0.11 -10.25
N ASP A 32 13.32 -0.67 -9.68
CA ASP A 32 13.29 -1.93 -8.92
C ASP A 32 12.26 -1.92 -7.80
N VAL A 33 12.10 -0.78 -7.11
CA VAL A 33 11.10 -0.60 -6.06
C VAL A 33 9.78 -0.03 -6.59
N LEU A 34 9.80 0.88 -7.57
CA LEU A 34 8.61 1.65 -7.97
C LEU A 34 7.65 0.93 -8.93
N VAL A 35 8.12 -0.04 -9.74
CA VAL A 35 7.28 -0.67 -10.77
C VAL A 35 6.19 -1.56 -10.18
N GLN A 36 6.49 -2.26 -9.10
CA GLN A 36 5.54 -3.09 -8.35
C GLN A 36 5.86 -3.02 -6.87
N PRO A 37 5.58 -1.88 -6.19
CA PRO A 37 5.98 -1.70 -4.80
C PRO A 37 5.36 -2.78 -3.93
N ALA A 38 6.22 -3.57 -3.29
CA ALA A 38 5.82 -4.65 -2.40
C ALA A 38 6.65 -4.51 -1.13
N ILE A 39 6.04 -3.89 -0.12
CA ILE A 39 6.68 -3.54 1.14
C ILE A 39 6.45 -4.64 2.17
N GLU A 40 7.41 -4.81 3.07
CA GLU A 40 7.33 -5.79 4.15
C GLU A 40 6.27 -5.40 5.18
N ASP A 41 6.20 -4.12 5.54
CA ASP A 41 5.36 -3.57 6.61
C ASP A 41 5.18 -2.03 6.36
N ARG A 42 4.11 -1.46 6.92
CA ARG A 42 3.72 -0.05 6.81
C ARG A 42 3.63 0.75 8.11
N ASP A 43 3.75 0.12 9.28
CA ASP A 43 3.52 0.76 10.58
C ASP A 43 4.72 0.75 11.54
N LEU A 44 5.87 0.20 11.10
CA LEU A 44 7.15 0.32 11.78
C LEU A 44 7.61 1.77 11.97
N ALA A 45 7.84 2.14 13.23
CA ALA A 45 8.35 3.47 13.61
C ALA A 45 9.87 3.61 13.40
N ALA A 46 10.63 2.53 13.37
CA ALA A 46 12.08 2.54 13.21
C ALA A 46 12.51 1.54 12.13
N PRO A 47 13.60 1.80 11.40
CA PRO A 47 14.16 0.83 10.47
C PRO A 47 14.48 -0.49 11.19
N PRO A 48 14.22 -1.66 10.55
CA PRO A 48 14.69 -2.93 11.06
C PRO A 48 16.20 -2.94 11.28
N ALA A 49 16.67 -3.66 12.30
CA ALA A 49 18.11 -3.73 12.61
C ALA A 49 18.91 -4.52 11.56
N THR A 50 18.25 -5.45 10.84
CA THR A 50 18.88 -6.34 9.84
C THR A 50 18.05 -6.38 8.56
N PRO A 51 17.92 -5.26 7.83
CA PRO A 51 17.17 -5.25 6.58
C PRO A 51 17.92 -6.04 5.51
N GLY A 52 17.19 -6.87 4.77
CA GLY A 52 17.70 -7.57 3.60
C GLY A 52 17.81 -6.65 2.38
N GLU A 53 18.71 -7.00 1.46
CA GLU A 53 18.92 -6.26 0.22
C GLU A 53 17.63 -6.25 -0.63
N GLY A 54 17.23 -5.06 -1.09
CA GLY A 54 16.04 -4.85 -1.91
C GLY A 54 14.71 -4.80 -1.14
N GLN A 55 14.71 -5.12 0.17
CA GLN A 55 13.51 -5.01 0.99
C GLN A 55 13.08 -3.55 1.15
N SER A 56 11.77 -3.34 1.29
CA SER A 56 11.19 -2.02 1.40
C SER A 56 10.06 -1.93 2.41
N TRP A 57 9.82 -0.72 2.92
CA TRP A 57 8.83 -0.40 3.95
C TRP A 57 8.14 0.91 3.61
N LEU A 58 6.91 1.10 4.10
CA LEU A 58 6.31 2.44 4.18
C LEU A 58 6.71 3.05 5.51
N VAL A 59 7.33 4.23 5.47
CA VAL A 59 7.77 4.92 6.68
C VAL A 59 6.56 5.46 7.45
N ALA A 60 6.35 4.96 8.66
CA ALA A 60 5.23 5.37 9.51
C ALA A 60 5.29 6.85 9.91
N ALA A 61 4.16 7.41 10.37
CA ALA A 61 4.09 8.80 10.83
C ALA A 61 4.90 9.06 12.12
N THR A 62 5.26 8.01 12.85
CA THR A 62 6.08 8.06 14.08
C THR A 62 7.55 7.73 13.81
N ALA A 63 8.03 8.03 12.61
CA ALA A 63 9.36 7.65 12.15
C ALA A 63 10.49 8.13 13.08
N SER A 64 11.49 7.27 13.24
CA SER A 64 12.64 7.50 14.10
C SER A 64 13.91 6.90 13.50
N GLY A 65 15.06 7.17 14.11
CA GLY A 65 16.36 6.70 13.62
C GLY A 65 16.64 7.19 12.20
N ALA A 66 17.07 6.28 11.32
CA ALA A 66 17.38 6.63 9.93
C ALA A 66 16.16 7.05 9.09
N TRP A 67 14.94 6.81 9.59
CA TRP A 67 13.70 7.16 8.90
C TRP A 67 13.09 8.49 9.34
N ALA A 68 13.62 9.13 10.40
CA ALA A 68 13.09 10.40 10.91
C ALA A 68 13.05 11.49 9.81
N GLY A 69 11.91 12.18 9.66
CA GLY A 69 11.71 13.21 8.64
C GLY A 69 11.43 12.67 7.23
N ARG A 70 11.16 11.36 7.09
CA ARG A 70 10.83 10.66 5.84
C ARG A 70 9.44 10.01 5.88
N GLU A 71 8.57 10.48 6.75
CA GLU A 71 7.22 9.95 6.98
C GLU A 71 6.43 9.88 5.67
N GLY A 72 5.68 8.79 5.46
CA GLY A 72 4.86 8.58 4.27
C GLY A 72 5.61 8.24 2.98
N THR A 73 6.94 8.20 3.00
CA THR A 73 7.77 7.76 1.86
C THR A 73 7.98 6.25 1.86
N LEU A 74 8.26 5.68 0.69
CA LEU A 74 8.76 4.31 0.61
C LEU A 74 10.26 4.30 0.89
N ALA A 75 10.70 3.50 1.86
CA ALA A 75 12.10 3.27 2.16
C ALA A 75 12.53 1.91 1.59
N GLN A 76 13.62 1.86 0.81
CA GLN A 76 14.25 0.63 0.35
C GLN A 76 15.66 0.53 0.94
N PHE A 77 16.05 -0.66 1.39
CA PHE A 77 17.43 -0.94 1.77
C PHE A 77 18.17 -1.57 0.59
N VAL A 78 19.19 -0.88 0.07
CA VAL A 78 19.95 -1.34 -1.11
C VAL A 78 21.35 -0.74 -1.09
N GLY A 79 22.36 -1.55 -1.40
CA GLY A 79 23.76 -1.15 -1.35
C GLY A 79 24.23 -0.76 0.06
N GLY A 80 23.61 -1.33 1.10
CA GLY A 80 23.92 -1.03 2.50
C GLY A 80 23.39 0.31 3.00
N VAL A 81 22.56 1.02 2.23
CA VAL A 81 22.00 2.33 2.59
C VAL A 81 20.48 2.36 2.40
N TRP A 82 19.83 3.27 3.11
CA TRP A 82 18.42 3.58 2.92
C TRP A 82 18.22 4.56 1.77
N ARG A 83 17.36 4.19 0.81
CA ARG A 83 16.85 5.07 -0.24
C ARG A 83 15.38 5.35 0.00
N PHE A 84 14.96 6.59 -0.21
CA PHE A 84 13.59 7.04 0.04
C PHE A 84 12.95 7.57 -1.23
N TYR A 85 11.69 7.20 -1.45
CA TYR A 85 10.93 7.53 -2.64
C TYR A 85 9.60 8.15 -2.23
N SER A 86 9.36 9.39 -2.65
CA SER A 86 8.09 10.08 -2.40
C SER A 86 6.98 9.47 -3.26
N PRO A 87 5.80 9.20 -2.68
CA PRO A 87 4.67 8.71 -3.45
C PRO A 87 4.09 9.80 -4.34
N PHE A 88 3.38 9.37 -5.38
CA PHE A 88 2.58 10.24 -6.25
C PHE A 88 1.11 9.78 -6.23
N ALA A 89 0.18 10.70 -6.51
CA ALA A 89 -1.24 10.39 -6.50
C ALA A 89 -1.57 9.21 -7.43
N GLY A 90 -2.29 8.23 -6.90
CA GLY A 90 -2.66 7.01 -7.61
C GLY A 90 -1.67 5.86 -7.48
N MET A 91 -0.47 6.08 -6.92
CA MET A 91 0.51 5.02 -6.63
C MET A 91 -0.11 3.94 -5.74
N ALA A 92 0.21 2.68 -6.02
CA ALA A 92 -0.22 1.54 -5.23
C ALA A 92 0.98 0.77 -4.68
N ALA A 93 0.85 0.23 -3.47
CA ALA A 93 1.86 -0.61 -2.84
C ALA A 93 1.19 -1.81 -2.16
N TRP A 94 1.73 -3.00 -2.39
CA TRP A 94 1.33 -4.22 -1.70
C TRP A 94 2.04 -4.32 -0.35
N VAL A 95 1.29 -4.58 0.70
CA VAL A 95 1.77 -4.75 2.08
C VAL A 95 1.74 -6.23 2.39
N LYS A 96 2.92 -6.85 2.54
CA LYS A 96 3.06 -8.31 2.54
C LYS A 96 2.48 -8.96 3.79
N ASP A 97 2.69 -8.38 4.96
CA ASP A 97 2.24 -8.91 6.26
C ASP A 97 0.72 -8.75 6.47
N GLU A 98 0.13 -7.67 5.95
CA GLU A 98 -1.31 -7.40 5.98
C GLU A 98 -2.08 -8.06 4.83
N ALA A 99 -1.38 -8.56 3.80
CA ALA A 99 -1.96 -9.06 2.55
C ALA A 99 -2.98 -8.08 1.92
N THR A 100 -2.61 -6.79 1.87
CA THR A 100 -3.47 -5.72 1.34
C THR A 100 -2.73 -4.76 0.41
N THR A 101 -3.48 -4.03 -0.40
CA THR A 101 -2.95 -2.97 -1.26
C THR A 101 -3.30 -1.61 -0.70
N LEU A 102 -2.30 -0.77 -0.46
CA LEU A 102 -2.49 0.64 -0.20
C LEU A 102 -2.52 1.42 -1.52
N ARG A 103 -3.27 2.52 -1.55
CA ARG A 103 -3.23 3.51 -2.62
C ARG A 103 -3.00 4.90 -2.04
N TYR A 104 -2.07 5.64 -2.63
CA TYR A 104 -1.81 7.02 -2.26
C TYR A 104 -2.81 7.94 -2.96
N ASP A 105 -3.57 8.74 -2.20
CA ASP A 105 -4.60 9.64 -2.75
C ASP A 105 -4.05 11.01 -3.22
N GLY A 106 -2.76 11.26 -2.99
CA GLY A 106 -2.10 12.56 -3.20
C GLY A 106 -1.66 13.22 -1.89
N THR A 107 -2.25 12.81 -0.77
CA THR A 107 -1.99 13.32 0.58
C THR A 107 -1.64 12.23 1.59
N GLN A 108 -2.26 11.05 1.49
CA GLN A 108 -2.07 9.93 2.41
C GLN A 108 -2.23 8.58 1.72
N TRP A 109 -1.66 7.54 2.34
CA TRP A 109 -1.87 6.16 1.95
C TRP A 109 -3.15 5.61 2.57
N GLN A 110 -4.01 5.04 1.74
CA GLN A 110 -5.26 4.43 2.18
C GLN A 110 -5.28 2.95 1.83
N ALA A 111 -5.69 2.10 2.78
CA ALA A 111 -5.94 0.70 2.48
C ALA A 111 -7.15 0.58 1.55
N ARG A 112 -7.00 -0.20 0.48
CA ARG A 112 -8.12 -0.47 -0.42
C ARG A 112 -8.95 -1.61 0.18
N GLY A 113 -10.07 -1.25 0.80
CA GLY A 113 -11.11 -2.22 1.14
C GLY A 113 -11.73 -2.87 -0.11
N PRO A 114 -12.65 -3.84 0.05
CA PRO A 114 -13.42 -4.35 -1.08
C PRO A 114 -14.02 -3.17 -1.87
N ALA A 115 -13.91 -3.22 -3.19
CA ALA A 115 -14.41 -2.14 -4.03
C ALA A 115 -15.90 -1.97 -3.74
N VAL A 116 -16.30 -0.82 -3.21
CA VAL A 116 -17.71 -0.44 -3.13
C VAL A 116 -18.20 -0.34 -4.57
N ILE A 117 -18.94 -1.35 -5.01
CA ILE A 117 -19.54 -1.38 -6.35
C ILE A 117 -20.72 -0.42 -6.34
N GLY A 118 -20.57 0.74 -6.97
CA GLY A 118 -21.63 1.75 -7.11
C GLY A 118 -21.54 2.93 -6.13
N PRO A 119 -22.41 3.96 -6.31
CA PRO A 119 -22.51 5.06 -5.36
C PRO A 119 -23.01 4.56 -3.99
N ALA A 120 -22.68 5.31 -2.93
CA ALA A 120 -23.21 5.00 -1.60
C ALA A 120 -24.76 5.04 -1.62
N ALA A 121 -25.38 3.94 -1.20
CA ALA A 121 -26.83 3.88 -1.02
C ALA A 121 -27.27 4.74 0.19
N ALA A 122 -28.56 5.02 0.28
CA ALA A 122 -29.12 5.68 1.46
C ALA A 122 -28.88 4.83 2.73
N ALA A 123 -28.77 5.50 3.88
CA ALA A 123 -28.59 4.81 5.16
C ALA A 123 -29.78 3.88 5.43
N ILE A 124 -29.49 2.66 5.89
CA ILE A 124 -30.50 1.74 6.40
C ILE A 124 -30.96 2.29 7.75
N ALA A 125 -32.24 2.59 7.87
CA ALA A 125 -32.80 3.14 9.11
C ALA A 125 -32.78 2.09 10.23
N ASP A 126 -32.44 2.53 11.45
CA ASP A 126 -32.54 1.69 12.64
C ASP A 126 -34.00 1.27 12.89
N PRO A 127 -34.27 0.02 13.29
CA PRO A 127 -35.61 -0.38 13.71
C PRO A 127 -36.04 0.45 14.93
N SER A 128 -37.06 1.30 14.77
CA SER A 128 -37.55 2.21 15.82
C SER A 128 -38.80 1.70 16.56
N GLY A 129 -39.13 0.41 16.39
CA GLY A 129 -40.30 -0.26 16.95
C GLY A 129 -41.41 -0.49 15.92
N GLY A 130 -42.41 -1.29 16.28
CA GLY A 130 -43.51 -1.70 15.41
C GLY A 130 -44.77 -2.07 16.16
N THR A 131 -45.94 -1.81 15.56
CA THR A 131 -47.23 -2.25 16.12
C THR A 131 -47.40 -3.76 16.09
N THR A 132 -46.65 -4.43 15.20
CA THR A 132 -46.51 -5.89 15.14
C THR A 132 -45.06 -6.21 15.47
N VAL A 133 -44.83 -7.03 16.50
CA VAL A 133 -43.49 -7.52 16.84
C VAL A 133 -42.88 -8.11 15.57
N ASP A 134 -41.73 -7.58 15.10
CA ASP A 134 -40.87 -8.09 14.02
C ASP A 134 -40.93 -7.41 12.63
N ALA A 135 -41.94 -6.61 12.28
CA ALA A 135 -42.08 -6.12 10.89
C ALA A 135 -40.93 -5.18 10.45
N GLU A 136 -40.59 -4.20 11.28
CA GLU A 136 -39.57 -3.17 10.99
C GLU A 136 -38.16 -3.75 11.06
N ALA A 137 -37.91 -4.66 12.01
CA ALA A 137 -36.64 -5.38 12.10
C ALA A 137 -36.39 -6.24 10.85
N ARG A 138 -37.43 -6.94 10.37
CA ARG A 138 -37.36 -7.73 9.14
C ARG A 138 -37.11 -6.88 7.90
N ALA A 139 -37.69 -5.68 7.83
CA ALA A 139 -37.46 -4.75 6.73
C ALA A 139 -36.01 -4.21 6.71
N ALA A 140 -35.47 -3.85 7.88
CA ALA A 140 -34.07 -3.42 8.01
C ALA A 140 -33.09 -4.54 7.63
N LEU A 141 -33.32 -5.78 8.09
CA LEU A 141 -32.53 -6.94 7.72
C LEU A 141 -32.59 -7.25 6.22
N ALA A 142 -33.78 -7.18 5.61
CA ALA A 142 -33.93 -7.36 4.16
C ALA A 142 -33.14 -6.32 3.38
N SER A 143 -33.14 -5.06 3.83
CA SER A 143 -32.39 -3.96 3.22
C SER A 143 -30.87 -4.15 3.35
N ALA A 144 -30.42 -4.61 4.52
CA ALA A 144 -29.01 -4.95 4.75
C ALA A 144 -28.55 -6.12 3.85
N LEU A 145 -29.35 -7.18 3.77
CA LEU A 145 -29.06 -8.32 2.88
C LEU A 145 -29.01 -7.90 1.41
N GLN A 146 -29.90 -6.99 0.98
CA GLN A 146 -29.87 -6.48 -0.38
C GLN A 146 -28.58 -5.69 -0.66
N ALA A 147 -28.18 -4.78 0.23
CA ALA A 147 -26.95 -4.03 0.09
C ALA A 147 -25.72 -4.96 0.02
N LEU A 148 -25.68 -6.01 0.84
CA LEU A 148 -24.60 -7.00 0.79
C LEU A 148 -24.55 -7.76 -0.55
N ARG A 149 -25.71 -8.11 -1.12
CA ARG A 149 -25.80 -8.74 -2.46
C ARG A 149 -25.38 -7.79 -3.57
N ASP A 150 -25.82 -6.54 -3.53
CA ASP A 150 -25.49 -5.52 -4.53
C ASP A 150 -23.98 -5.23 -4.56
N HIS A 151 -23.33 -5.28 -3.40
CA HIS A 151 -21.86 -5.21 -3.28
C HIS A 151 -21.13 -6.52 -3.57
N GLY A 152 -21.86 -7.62 -3.87
CA GLY A 152 -21.28 -8.92 -4.18
C GLY A 152 -20.61 -9.62 -2.99
N LEU A 153 -20.97 -9.25 -1.76
CA LEU A 153 -20.40 -9.82 -0.54
C LEU A 153 -21.07 -11.17 -0.17
N ILE A 154 -22.30 -11.41 -0.63
CA ILE A 154 -23.05 -12.66 -0.43
C ILE A 154 -23.79 -13.05 -1.72
N ALA A 155 -24.14 -14.34 -1.87
CA ALA A 155 -24.91 -14.83 -3.00
C ALA A 155 -26.34 -14.26 -3.03
N VAL A 156 -26.91 -14.16 -4.24
CA VAL A 156 -28.29 -13.70 -4.47
C VAL A 156 -29.30 -14.74 -4.02
#